data_AF-A0A3A4KC13-F1
#
_entry.id   AF-A0A3A4KC13-F1
#
_cell.length_a   1.000
_cell.length_b   1.000
_cell.length_c   1.000
_cell.angle_alpha   90.00
_cell.angle_beta   90.00
_cell.angle_gamma   90.00
#
_symmetry.space_group_name_H-M   'P 1'
#
loop_
_entity.id
_entity.type
_entity.pdbx_description
1 polymer ?
#
loop_
_entity_poly.entity_id
_entity_poly.type
_entity_poly.pdbx_seq_one_letter_code
_entity_poly.pdbx_strand_id
1 'polypeptide(L)'
;MPIPGGKNASENTRRAEQTAGDTRKKDEEKATKLRERIWREVRLILADILQNMKPQHKDYENVLNERYLHHYFSHRYQQRFTGVDLIGVDGIQQQEHGEEIALHPEWPTSKKASGIAGGMYAQNRPDPDGSAGHIDFAIGRYEEPWLGIEFKLSNGWPGEGVQFDLVKLLDPNNRFRLAVSFNVLIRDKLSGQHNGIEDAIKKAYKEAVTGAGSNQKTPRLWYIVVEVDPKERRIFLAKTDGPDKATEAPRITKLEGTALVEFLHKEWKP
;
A
#
# COMPACT_ATOMS: atom_id res chain seq x y z
N MET A 1 -34.64 -55.94 21.03
CA MET A 1 -34.84 -54.50 21.36
C MET A 1 -34.03 -53.69 20.35
N PRO A 2 -34.62 -52.74 19.61
CA PRO A 2 -33.87 -51.93 18.66
C PRO A 2 -33.08 -50.85 19.43
N ILE A 3 -31.78 -50.74 19.12
CA ILE A 3 -30.91 -49.67 19.60
C ILE A 3 -31.37 -48.35 18.95
N PRO A 4 -31.62 -47.25 19.69
CA PRO A 4 -32.01 -45.98 19.10
C PRO A 4 -30.85 -45.42 18.28
N GLY A 5 -30.92 -45.60 16.96
CA GLY A 5 -29.88 -45.17 16.03
C GLY A 5 -29.92 -43.66 15.75
N GLY A 6 -28.84 -42.97 16.11
CA GLY A 6 -28.04 -42.21 15.14
C GLY A 6 -28.57 -40.91 14.53
N LYS A 7 -29.74 -40.38 14.91
CA LYS A 7 -30.23 -39.11 14.34
C LYS A 7 -29.65 -37.84 15.01
N ASN A 8 -29.22 -37.91 16.26
CA ASN A 8 -28.77 -36.72 17.00
C ASN A 8 -27.33 -36.28 16.66
N ALA A 9 -26.47 -37.21 16.21
CA ALA A 9 -25.08 -36.88 15.91
C ALA A 9 -24.93 -36.05 14.62
N SER A 10 -25.71 -36.37 13.57
CA SER A 10 -25.64 -35.66 12.30
C SER A 10 -26.25 -34.25 12.35
N GLU A 11 -27.27 -34.04 13.19
CA GLU A 11 -27.88 -32.73 13.38
C GLU A 11 -26.98 -31.79 14.22
N ASN A 12 -26.28 -32.33 15.23
CA ASN A 12 -25.30 -31.58 16.01
C ASN A 12 -24.09 -31.15 15.18
N THR A 13 -23.57 -32.01 14.29
CA THR A 13 -22.48 -31.64 13.38
C THR A 13 -22.88 -30.52 12.42
N ARG A 14 -24.08 -30.60 11.82
CA ARG A 14 -24.57 -29.56 10.91
C ARG A 14 -24.76 -28.20 11.60
N ARG A 15 -25.29 -28.18 12.83
CA ARG A 15 -25.42 -26.95 13.62
C ARG A 15 -24.06 -26.36 13.99
N ALA A 16 -23.07 -27.20 14.32
CA ALA A 16 -21.71 -26.74 14.61
C ALA A 16 -21.03 -26.14 13.36
N GLU A 17 -21.16 -26.78 12.20
CA GLU A 17 -20.65 -26.27 10.92
C GLU A 17 -21.30 -24.95 10.52
N GLN A 18 -22.63 -24.83 10.69
CA GLN A 18 -23.35 -23.60 10.40
C GLN A 18 -22.95 -22.46 11.35
N THR A 19 -22.82 -22.74 12.65
CA THR A 19 -22.38 -21.75 13.64
C THR A 19 -20.94 -21.29 13.39
N ALA A 20 -20.05 -22.22 13.01
CA ALA A 20 -18.68 -21.89 12.62
C ALA A 20 -18.65 -21.04 11.33
N GLY A 21 -19.50 -21.34 10.35
CA GLY A 21 -19.65 -20.56 9.12
C GLY A 21 -20.13 -19.13 9.38
N ASP A 22 -21.15 -18.97 10.23
CA ASP A 22 -21.69 -17.66 10.60
C ASP A 22 -20.67 -16.82 11.40
N THR A 23 -19.89 -17.46 12.26
CA THR A 23 -18.82 -16.80 13.03
C THR A 23 -17.72 -16.30 12.10
N ARG A 24 -17.21 -17.15 11.21
CA ARG A 24 -16.19 -16.77 10.21
C ARG A 24 -16.66 -15.62 9.32
N LYS A 25 -17.92 -15.64 8.88
CA LYS A 25 -18.49 -14.58 8.05
C LYS A 25 -18.55 -13.24 8.79
N LYS A 26 -18.94 -13.25 10.07
CA LYS A 26 -18.95 -12.05 10.91
C LYS A 26 -17.55 -11.51 11.16
N ASP A 27 -16.58 -12.38 11.37
CA ASP A 27 -15.18 -11.96 11.59
C ASP A 27 -14.58 -11.35 10.32
N GLU A 28 -14.82 -11.95 9.15
CA GLU A 28 -14.37 -11.40 7.86
C GLU A 28 -15.04 -10.05 7.53
N GLU A 29 -16.33 -9.89 7.84
CA GLU A 29 -17.04 -8.62 7.66
C GLU A 29 -16.40 -7.51 8.54
N LYS A 30 -16.08 -7.85 9.79
CA LYS A 30 -15.42 -6.92 10.70
C LYS A 30 -13.99 -6.60 10.28
N ALA A 31 -13.21 -7.59 9.84
CA ALA A 31 -11.88 -7.39 9.28
C ALA A 31 -11.92 -6.47 8.04
N THR A 32 -12.94 -6.63 7.19
CA THR A 32 -13.16 -5.75 6.03
C THR A 32 -13.44 -4.31 6.47
N LYS A 33 -14.33 -4.09 7.44
CA LYS A 33 -14.61 -2.74 7.98
C LYS A 33 -13.39 -2.10 8.61
N LEU A 34 -12.55 -2.88 9.29
CA LEU A 34 -11.30 -2.36 9.84
C LEU A 34 -10.33 -1.95 8.73
N ARG A 35 -10.13 -2.79 7.71
CA ARG A 35 -9.29 -2.45 6.55
C ARG A 35 -9.79 -1.20 5.82
N GLU A 36 -11.11 -1.05 5.68
CA GLU A 36 -11.75 0.16 5.14
C GLU A 36 -11.41 1.42 5.96
N ARG A 37 -11.52 1.32 7.30
CA ARG A 37 -11.14 2.41 8.21
C ARG A 37 -9.66 2.73 8.09
N ILE A 38 -8.78 1.73 8.13
CA ILE A 38 -7.32 1.92 8.00
C ILE A 38 -6.99 2.62 6.69
N TRP A 39 -7.55 2.11 5.57
CA TRP A 39 -7.34 2.69 4.26
C TRP A 39 -7.82 4.14 4.19
N ARG A 40 -8.97 4.45 4.80
CA ARG A 40 -9.47 5.83 4.89
C ARG A 40 -8.47 6.74 5.60
N GLU A 41 -7.94 6.34 6.76
CA GLU A 41 -6.99 7.17 7.49
C GLU A 41 -5.66 7.33 6.73
N VAL A 42 -5.14 6.27 6.10
CA VAL A 42 -3.95 6.35 5.22
C VAL A 42 -4.17 7.40 4.12
N ARG A 43 -5.32 7.39 3.45
CA ARG A 43 -5.64 8.41 2.43
C ARG A 43 -5.70 9.82 2.99
N LEU A 44 -6.25 10.00 4.19
CA LEU A 44 -6.28 11.29 4.86
C LEU A 44 -4.87 11.78 5.21
N ILE A 45 -3.97 10.89 5.62
CA ILE A 45 -2.57 11.23 5.89
C ILE A 45 -1.86 11.64 4.59
N LEU A 46 -2.04 10.90 3.50
CA LEU A 46 -1.47 11.26 2.20
C LEU A 46 -2.00 12.62 1.73
N ALA A 47 -3.30 12.88 1.90
CA ALA A 47 -3.90 14.18 1.60
C ALA A 47 -3.30 15.31 2.44
N ASP A 48 -3.02 15.04 3.72
CA ASP A 48 -2.42 15.99 4.65
C ASP A 48 -0.96 16.31 4.28
N ILE A 49 -0.17 15.29 3.89
CA ILE A 49 1.17 15.48 3.32
C ILE A 49 1.08 16.43 2.11
N LEU A 50 0.12 16.20 1.21
CA LEU A 50 -0.08 17.01 0.02
C LEU A 50 -0.49 18.46 0.31
N GLN A 51 -1.29 18.68 1.34
CA GLN A 51 -1.72 20.01 1.76
C GLN A 51 -0.60 20.79 2.46
N ASN A 52 0.24 20.09 3.23
CA ASN A 52 1.29 20.71 4.04
C ASN A 52 2.66 20.77 3.35
N MET A 53 2.85 20.09 2.23
CA MET A 53 3.93 20.37 1.28
C MET A 53 3.70 21.76 0.66
N LYS A 54 4.07 22.81 1.41
CA LYS A 54 4.02 24.21 0.96
C LYS A 54 5.41 24.62 0.46
N PRO A 55 5.57 24.86 -0.85
CA PRO A 55 6.85 25.26 -1.46
C PRO A 55 7.40 26.61 -0.98
N GLN A 56 6.59 27.38 -0.23
CA GLN A 56 6.89 28.75 0.16
C GLN A 56 7.86 28.86 1.35
N HIS A 57 8.26 27.73 1.96
CA HIS A 57 9.26 27.76 3.02
C HIS A 57 10.65 27.93 2.39
N LYS A 58 11.42 28.93 2.84
CA LYS A 58 12.75 29.24 2.27
C LYS A 58 13.75 28.06 2.37
N ASP A 59 13.49 27.13 3.27
CA ASP A 59 14.26 25.90 3.50
C ASP A 59 13.56 24.64 2.98
N TYR A 60 12.57 24.77 2.09
CA TYR A 60 11.74 23.66 1.61
C TYR A 60 12.58 22.51 1.05
N GLU A 61 13.64 22.79 0.30
CA GLU A 61 14.56 21.77 -0.25
C GLU A 61 15.43 21.09 0.82
N ASN A 62 15.69 21.77 1.96
CA ASN A 62 16.50 21.23 3.05
C ASN A 62 15.66 20.40 4.04
N VAL A 63 14.36 20.68 4.13
CA VAL A 63 13.43 20.03 5.08
C VAL A 63 12.64 18.91 4.41
N LEU A 64 12.24 19.09 3.15
CA LEU A 64 11.46 18.09 2.41
C LEU A 64 12.40 17.11 1.70
N ASN A 65 12.65 15.99 2.36
CA ASN A 65 13.29 14.82 1.79
C ASN A 65 12.42 13.58 2.05
N GLU A 66 12.82 12.44 1.48
CA GLU A 66 12.11 11.16 1.65
C GLU A 66 11.95 10.79 3.14
N ARG A 67 12.99 10.99 3.96
CA ARG A 67 12.95 10.76 5.40
C ARG A 67 11.91 11.63 6.12
N TYR A 68 11.71 12.88 5.69
CA TYR A 68 10.62 13.72 6.21
C TYR A 68 9.25 13.12 5.90
N LEU A 69 9.03 12.62 4.67
CA LEU A 69 7.77 11.96 4.32
C LEU A 69 7.51 10.74 5.21
N HIS A 70 8.55 9.95 5.48
CA HIS A 70 8.45 8.76 6.33
C HIS A 70 8.10 9.12 7.79
N HIS A 71 8.81 10.11 8.35
CA HIS A 71 8.53 10.58 9.71
C HIS A 71 7.16 11.21 9.83
N TYR A 72 6.76 12.04 8.86
CA TYR A 72 5.46 12.67 8.89
C TYR A 72 4.34 11.63 8.76
N PHE A 73 4.46 10.67 7.84
CA PHE A 73 3.50 9.59 7.68
C PHE A 73 3.34 8.77 8.96
N SER A 74 4.45 8.26 9.51
CA SER A 74 4.45 7.45 10.74
C SER A 74 3.87 8.24 11.93
N HIS A 75 4.28 9.49 12.11
CA HIS A 75 3.76 10.35 13.18
C HIS A 75 2.24 10.55 13.07
N ARG A 76 1.74 10.87 11.87
CA ARG A 76 0.30 11.06 11.66
C ARG A 76 -0.47 9.76 11.80
N TYR A 77 0.09 8.63 11.36
CA TYR A 77 -0.50 7.31 11.56
C TYR A 77 -0.69 7.00 13.05
N GLN A 78 0.35 7.17 13.86
CA GLN A 78 0.27 6.99 15.32
C GLN A 78 -0.75 7.90 16.00
N GLN A 79 -0.89 9.15 15.53
CA GLN A 79 -1.91 10.06 16.07
C GLN A 79 -3.34 9.62 15.77
N ARG A 80 -3.58 9.00 14.60
CA ARG A 80 -4.91 8.53 14.18
C ARG A 80 -5.29 7.21 14.85
N PHE A 81 -4.32 6.36 15.11
CA PHE A 81 -4.49 5.07 15.76
C PHE A 81 -3.81 5.10 17.12
N THR A 82 -4.50 5.66 18.10
CA THR A 82 -4.01 5.75 19.49
C THR A 82 -3.65 4.37 20.02
N GLY A 83 -2.38 4.16 20.36
CA GLY A 83 -1.86 2.90 20.89
C GLY A 83 -1.41 1.90 19.84
N VAL A 84 -1.18 2.33 18.58
CA VAL A 84 -0.31 1.58 17.66
C VAL A 84 1.13 1.82 18.08
N ASP A 85 1.69 0.82 18.74
CA ASP A 85 3.11 0.73 19.00
C ASP A 85 3.85 0.56 17.66
N LEU A 86 4.84 1.42 17.37
CA LEU A 86 5.59 1.37 16.09
C LEU A 86 6.40 0.09 15.92
N ILE A 87 6.55 -0.67 16.99
CA ILE A 87 7.09 -2.01 17.10
C ILE A 87 6.38 -2.52 18.36
N GLY A 88 5.94 -3.78 18.41
CA GLY A 88 5.31 -4.39 19.60
C GLY A 88 6.27 -4.54 20.80
N VAL A 89 6.98 -3.47 21.17
CA VAL A 89 7.99 -3.43 22.23
C VAL A 89 7.35 -3.71 23.59
N ASP A 90 6.07 -3.34 23.77
CA ASP A 90 5.33 -3.60 25.01
C ASP A 90 4.29 -4.73 24.87
N GLY A 91 4.26 -5.44 23.74
CA GLY A 91 3.33 -6.56 23.51
C GLY A 91 1.85 -6.14 23.40
N ILE A 92 1.54 -4.84 23.38
CA ILE A 92 0.18 -4.33 23.15
C ILE A 92 -0.05 -4.22 21.65
N GLN A 93 -0.15 -5.38 20.98
CA GLN A 93 -0.72 -5.44 19.64
C GLN A 93 -2.21 -5.14 19.74
N GLN A 94 -2.65 -3.99 19.22
CA GLN A 94 -4.07 -3.76 19.03
C GLN A 94 -4.56 -4.65 17.90
N GLN A 95 -5.16 -5.78 18.29
CA GLN A 95 -5.92 -6.64 17.41
C GLN A 95 -7.39 -6.28 17.52
N GLU A 96 -7.95 -5.71 16.46
CA GLU A 96 -9.40 -5.59 16.29
C GLU A 96 -9.83 -6.68 15.31
N HIS A 97 -10.61 -7.66 15.78
CA HIS A 97 -11.21 -8.68 14.93
C HIS A 97 -10.22 -9.59 14.19
N GLY A 98 -9.07 -9.87 14.80
CA GLY A 98 -8.04 -10.76 14.24
C GLY A 98 -7.12 -10.10 13.20
N GLU A 99 -7.33 -8.82 12.91
CA GLU A 99 -6.47 -7.99 12.08
C GLU A 99 -5.67 -7.04 12.98
N GLU A 100 -4.39 -6.85 12.66
CA GLU A 100 -3.47 -6.00 13.43
C GLU A 100 -3.43 -4.60 12.79
N ILE A 101 -3.51 -3.55 13.63
CA ILE A 101 -3.38 -2.14 13.18
C ILE A 101 -1.90 -1.72 13.18
N ALA A 102 -0.98 -2.67 13.11
CA ALA A 102 0.45 -2.40 13.20
C ALA A 102 0.99 -1.77 11.91
N LEU A 103 1.85 -0.78 12.11
CA LEU A 103 2.66 -0.17 11.07
C LEU A 103 4.07 -0.76 11.18
N HIS A 104 4.54 -1.41 10.13
CA HIS A 104 5.85 -2.03 10.05
C HIS A 104 6.76 -1.20 9.13
N PRO A 105 7.64 -0.35 9.68
CA PRO A 105 8.60 0.41 8.87
C PRO A 105 9.68 -0.51 8.28
N GLU A 106 10.22 -0.12 7.13
CA GLU A 106 11.30 -0.84 6.42
C GLU A 106 10.99 -2.34 6.25
N TRP A 107 9.79 -2.63 5.74
CA TRP A 107 9.31 -3.99 5.55
C TRP A 107 10.19 -4.76 4.57
N PRO A 108 10.87 -5.83 5.00
CA PRO A 108 11.76 -6.57 4.13
C PRO A 108 10.94 -7.37 3.13
N THR A 109 11.30 -7.27 1.84
CA THR A 109 10.73 -8.14 0.81
C THR A 109 11.30 -9.55 0.86
N SER A 110 12.39 -9.78 1.60
CA SER A 110 12.87 -11.11 2.00
C SER A 110 13.67 -11.00 3.30
N LYS A 111 13.38 -11.83 4.32
CA LYS A 111 14.12 -11.84 5.58
C LYS A 111 14.68 -13.24 5.84
N LYS A 112 15.92 -13.47 5.38
CA LYS A 112 16.65 -14.74 5.55
C LYS A 112 16.64 -15.26 6.99
N ALA A 113 16.67 -14.38 7.99
CA ALA A 113 16.69 -14.73 9.40
C ALA A 113 15.31 -15.10 9.99
N SER A 114 14.20 -14.67 9.41
CA SER A 114 12.84 -14.97 9.93
C SER A 114 12.16 -16.13 9.21
N GLY A 115 12.77 -16.69 8.17
CA GLY A 115 12.16 -17.75 7.36
C GLY A 115 10.92 -17.30 6.56
N ILE A 116 10.65 -15.99 6.49
CA ILE A 116 9.54 -15.45 5.70
C ILE A 116 9.93 -15.55 4.22
N ALA A 117 9.16 -16.34 3.47
CA ALA A 117 9.30 -16.42 2.02
C ALA A 117 8.83 -15.09 1.40
N GLY A 118 9.72 -14.44 0.65
CA GLY A 118 9.45 -13.19 -0.03
C GLY A 118 10.40 -12.99 -1.23
N GLY A 119 10.20 -11.92 -2.00
CA GLY A 119 11.00 -11.62 -3.19
C GLY A 119 12.44 -11.21 -2.87
N MET A 120 13.41 -11.85 -3.50
CA MET A 120 14.78 -11.36 -3.64
C MET A 120 14.90 -10.72 -5.03
N TYR A 121 15.73 -9.69 -5.19
CA TYR A 121 15.80 -8.95 -6.44
C TYR A 121 17.23 -8.73 -6.94
N ALA A 122 17.42 -8.88 -8.24
CA ALA A 122 18.59 -8.46 -8.98
C ALA A 122 18.14 -7.75 -10.27
N GLN A 123 18.79 -6.64 -10.62
CA GLN A 123 18.50 -5.89 -11.86
C GLN A 123 16.99 -5.59 -12.07
N ASN A 124 16.30 -5.16 -11.01
CA ASN A 124 14.87 -4.83 -11.00
C ASN A 124 13.92 -5.99 -11.35
N ARG A 125 14.30 -7.22 -11.02
CA ARG A 125 13.48 -8.42 -11.22
C ARG A 125 13.62 -9.35 -10.02
N PRO A 126 12.58 -10.16 -9.72
CA PRO A 126 12.70 -11.26 -8.78
C PRO A 126 13.81 -12.22 -9.22
N ASP A 127 14.73 -12.51 -8.33
CA ASP A 127 15.88 -13.38 -8.54
C ASP A 127 16.19 -14.15 -7.25
N PRO A 128 16.18 -15.50 -7.25
CA PRO A 128 16.53 -16.31 -6.09
C PRO A 128 17.93 -16.05 -5.50
N ASP A 129 18.86 -15.53 -6.30
CA ASP A 129 20.22 -15.16 -5.87
C ASP A 129 20.36 -13.65 -5.62
N GLY A 130 19.27 -12.89 -5.77
CA GLY A 130 19.21 -11.46 -5.56
C GLY A 130 19.33 -11.00 -4.10
N SER A 131 19.36 -9.69 -3.90
CA SER A 131 19.33 -9.07 -2.58
C SER A 131 17.90 -8.79 -2.12
N ALA A 132 17.67 -8.80 -0.80
CA ALA A 132 16.42 -8.32 -0.24
C ALA A 132 16.25 -6.83 -0.55
N GLY A 133 15.03 -6.44 -0.92
CA GLY A 133 14.59 -5.05 -0.91
C GLY A 133 13.90 -4.72 0.41
N HIS A 134 13.59 -3.44 0.61
CA HIS A 134 12.74 -2.98 1.70
C HIS A 134 11.66 -2.08 1.12
N ILE A 135 10.44 -2.24 1.64
CA ILE A 135 9.30 -1.38 1.40
C ILE A 135 9.19 -0.43 2.58
N ASP A 136 8.99 0.87 2.34
CA ASP A 136 9.04 1.86 3.42
C ASP A 136 8.09 1.54 4.56
N PHE A 137 6.87 1.11 4.25
CA PHE A 137 5.89 0.68 5.24
C PHE A 137 5.03 -0.49 4.78
N ALA A 138 4.75 -1.40 5.70
CA ALA A 138 3.67 -2.38 5.57
C ALA A 138 2.66 -2.21 6.72
N ILE A 139 1.38 -2.44 6.45
CA ILE A 139 0.31 -2.34 7.45
C ILE A 139 -0.49 -3.64 7.47
N GLY A 140 -0.76 -4.14 8.68
CA GLY A 140 -1.50 -5.37 8.91
C GLY A 140 -0.76 -6.30 9.88
N ARG A 141 -1.09 -7.59 9.82
CA ARG A 141 -0.41 -8.63 10.60
C ARG A 141 1.04 -8.75 10.15
N TYR A 142 1.96 -8.94 11.09
CA TYR A 142 3.37 -9.11 10.76
C TYR A 142 3.61 -10.22 9.73
N GLU A 143 2.94 -11.37 9.84
CA GLU A 143 3.18 -12.49 8.91
C GLU A 143 2.59 -12.28 7.51
N GLU A 144 1.57 -11.42 7.38
CA GLU A 144 0.85 -11.20 6.14
C GLU A 144 0.24 -9.78 6.12
N PRO A 145 1.08 -8.75 5.92
CA PRO A 145 0.57 -7.39 5.79
C PRO A 145 -0.27 -7.28 4.51
N TRP A 146 -1.43 -6.63 4.61
CA TRP A 146 -2.35 -6.52 3.47
C TRP A 146 -2.12 -5.25 2.65
N LEU A 147 -1.41 -4.26 3.20
CA LEU A 147 -1.11 -2.97 2.58
C LEU A 147 0.40 -2.70 2.59
N GLY A 148 0.99 -2.47 1.40
CA GLY A 148 2.36 -1.96 1.23
C GLY A 148 2.37 -0.52 0.76
N ILE A 149 3.31 0.29 1.23
CA ILE A 149 3.44 1.71 0.89
C ILE A 149 4.92 2.02 0.62
N GLU A 150 5.20 2.61 -0.54
CA GLU A 150 6.50 3.19 -0.89
C GLU A 150 6.34 4.70 -1.08
N PHE A 151 7.28 5.45 -0.55
CA PHE A 151 7.48 6.86 -0.80
C PHE A 151 8.68 7.04 -1.71
N LYS A 152 8.59 8.02 -2.61
CA LYS A 152 9.74 8.51 -3.34
C LYS A 152 9.76 10.01 -3.37
N LEU A 153 10.92 10.60 -3.12
CA LEU A 153 11.14 12.01 -3.38
C LEU A 153 12.36 12.20 -4.29
N SER A 154 12.18 12.92 -5.40
CA SER A 154 13.26 13.15 -6.35
C SER A 154 13.14 14.49 -7.08
N ASN A 155 14.28 15.01 -7.54
CA ASN A 155 14.33 16.15 -8.45
C ASN A 155 14.03 15.64 -9.87
N GLY A 156 12.76 15.72 -10.29
CA GLY A 156 12.28 15.14 -11.54
C GLY A 156 12.07 13.62 -11.50
N TRP A 157 11.79 13.01 -12.66
CA TRP A 157 11.41 11.59 -12.75
C TRP A 157 12.61 10.66 -12.45
N PRO A 158 12.52 9.77 -11.46
CA PRO A 158 13.66 8.98 -10.99
C PRO A 158 13.92 7.70 -11.82
N GLY A 159 13.18 7.49 -12.91
CA GLY A 159 13.46 6.40 -13.86
C GLY A 159 13.38 5.01 -13.21
N GLU A 160 14.53 4.34 -13.17
CA GLU A 160 14.69 2.97 -12.66
C GLU A 160 14.36 2.82 -11.17
N GLY A 161 14.56 3.85 -10.35
CA GLY A 161 14.27 3.77 -8.91
C GLY A 161 12.78 3.52 -8.65
N VAL A 162 11.92 4.25 -9.34
CA VAL A 162 10.46 4.07 -9.28
C VAL A 162 10.03 2.71 -9.82
N GLN A 163 10.67 2.23 -10.88
CA GLN A 163 10.40 0.90 -11.41
C GLN A 163 10.72 -0.17 -10.36
N PHE A 164 11.85 -0.06 -9.67
CA PHE A 164 12.24 -0.99 -8.61
C PHE A 164 11.25 -0.98 -7.45
N ASP A 165 10.82 0.20 -7.00
CA ASP A 165 9.83 0.35 -5.94
C ASP A 165 8.48 -0.28 -6.32
N LEU A 166 8.06 -0.11 -7.57
CA LEU A 166 6.86 -0.78 -8.10
C LEU A 166 7.02 -2.30 -8.21
N VAL A 167 8.20 -2.82 -8.59
CA VAL A 167 8.44 -4.27 -8.62
C VAL A 167 8.28 -4.86 -7.22
N LYS A 168 8.85 -4.23 -6.19
CA LYS A 168 8.67 -4.67 -4.79
C LYS A 168 7.19 -4.69 -4.39
N LEU A 169 6.45 -3.63 -4.68
CA LEU A 169 5.03 -3.52 -4.34
C LEU A 169 4.15 -4.53 -5.08
N LEU A 170 4.48 -4.84 -6.34
CA LEU A 170 3.67 -5.71 -7.20
C LEU A 170 4.07 -7.18 -7.12
N ASP A 171 5.22 -7.51 -6.54
CA ASP A 171 5.68 -8.88 -6.38
C ASP A 171 4.70 -9.67 -5.50
N PRO A 172 4.08 -10.73 -6.04
CA PRO A 172 3.08 -11.52 -5.33
C PRO A 172 3.67 -12.32 -4.16
N ASN A 173 4.99 -12.49 -4.09
CA ASN A 173 5.63 -13.10 -2.93
C ASN A 173 5.49 -12.23 -1.67
N ASN A 174 5.27 -10.92 -1.82
CA ASN A 174 5.04 -10.00 -0.71
C ASN A 174 3.57 -9.99 -0.23
N ARG A 175 2.66 -10.66 -0.96
CA ARG A 175 1.26 -10.96 -0.58
C ARG A 175 0.37 -9.77 -0.22
N PHE A 176 0.71 -8.55 -0.62
CA PHE A 176 -0.18 -7.41 -0.43
C PHE A 176 -1.48 -7.60 -1.21
N ARG A 177 -2.59 -7.10 -0.63
CA ARG A 177 -3.87 -6.93 -1.32
C ARG A 177 -3.95 -5.56 -1.98
N LEU A 178 -3.37 -4.56 -1.31
CA LEU A 178 -3.35 -3.16 -1.69
C LEU A 178 -1.90 -2.64 -1.64
N ALA A 179 -1.51 -1.86 -2.62
CA ALA A 179 -0.21 -1.21 -2.67
C ALA A 179 -0.37 0.29 -2.96
N VAL A 180 0.46 1.11 -2.35
CA VAL A 180 0.54 2.56 -2.61
C VAL A 180 1.97 2.90 -3.01
N SER A 181 2.13 3.55 -4.16
CA SER A 181 3.38 4.19 -4.54
C SER A 181 3.14 5.69 -4.56
N PHE A 182 3.74 6.42 -3.63
CA PHE A 182 3.56 7.86 -3.45
C PHE A 182 4.84 8.62 -3.81
N ASN A 183 4.81 9.31 -4.94
CA ASN A 183 6.01 9.87 -5.57
C ASN A 183 5.88 11.39 -5.65
N VAL A 184 6.83 12.10 -5.06
CA VAL A 184 6.93 13.55 -5.06
C VAL A 184 8.10 13.97 -5.94
N LEU A 185 7.80 14.66 -7.04
CA LEU A 185 8.76 15.17 -8.01
C LEU A 185 8.92 16.67 -7.79
N ILE A 186 10.07 17.07 -7.23
CA ILE A 186 10.43 18.48 -7.09
C ILE A 186 10.89 18.99 -8.46
N ARG A 187 10.39 20.16 -8.85
CA ARG A 187 10.68 20.82 -10.12
C ARG A 187 11.00 22.29 -9.86
N ASP A 188 11.97 22.82 -10.60
CA ASP A 188 12.22 24.27 -10.63
C ASP A 188 11.03 25.03 -11.23
N LYS A 189 10.38 24.41 -12.22
CA LYS A 189 9.18 24.90 -12.90
C LYS A 189 8.43 23.72 -13.51
N LEU A 190 7.10 23.68 -13.33
CA LEU A 190 6.28 22.69 -14.00
C LEU A 190 6.13 23.06 -15.50
N SER A 191 6.70 22.25 -16.39
CA SER A 191 6.55 22.43 -17.84
C SER A 191 5.14 22.03 -18.30
N GLY A 192 4.60 22.65 -19.35
CA GLY A 192 3.24 22.34 -19.84
C GLY A 192 3.09 20.97 -20.52
N GLN A 193 4.14 20.17 -20.64
CA GLN A 193 4.11 18.86 -21.31
C GLN A 193 3.70 17.75 -20.34
N HIS A 194 2.38 17.55 -20.22
CA HIS A 194 1.77 16.57 -19.32
C HIS A 194 1.97 15.10 -19.77
N ASN A 195 2.04 14.87 -21.09
CA ASN A 195 2.11 13.52 -21.66
C ASN A 195 3.35 12.73 -21.19
N GLY A 196 4.45 13.44 -20.89
CA GLY A 196 5.69 12.79 -20.46
C GLY A 196 5.56 12.03 -19.14
N ILE A 197 4.78 12.56 -18.17
CA ILE A 197 4.59 11.87 -16.88
C ILE A 197 3.63 10.69 -17.00
N GLU A 198 2.53 10.84 -17.75
CA GLU A 198 1.60 9.72 -17.96
C GLU A 198 2.27 8.55 -18.67
N ASP A 199 3.08 8.83 -19.68
CA ASP A 199 3.84 7.81 -20.40
C ASP A 199 4.91 7.18 -19.51
N ALA A 200 5.57 7.97 -18.66
CA ALA A 200 6.53 7.47 -17.68
C ALA A 200 5.87 6.55 -16.64
N ILE A 201 4.70 6.91 -16.12
CA ILE A 201 3.88 6.07 -15.22
C ILE A 201 3.52 4.75 -15.90
N LYS A 202 2.97 4.81 -17.13
CA LYS A 202 2.58 3.61 -17.89
C LYS A 202 3.78 2.72 -18.18
N LYS A 203 4.92 3.31 -18.55
CA LYS A 203 6.17 2.58 -18.83
C LYS A 203 6.68 1.88 -17.58
N ALA A 204 6.83 2.60 -16.46
CA ALA A 204 7.31 2.03 -15.21
C ALA A 204 6.39 0.92 -14.70
N TYR A 205 5.07 1.10 -14.78
CA TYR A 205 4.11 0.07 -14.43
C TYR A 205 4.25 -1.18 -15.30
N LYS A 206 4.29 -1.00 -16.62
CA LYS A 206 4.43 -2.12 -17.57
C LYS A 206 5.72 -2.90 -17.32
N GLU A 207 6.82 -2.19 -17.10
CA GLU A 207 8.11 -2.80 -16.81
C GLU A 207 8.11 -3.52 -15.47
N ALA A 208 7.44 -2.97 -14.44
CA ALA A 208 7.31 -3.61 -13.14
C ALA A 208 6.45 -4.87 -13.18
N VAL A 209 5.29 -4.85 -13.87
CA VAL A 209 4.45 -6.05 -14.06
C VAL A 209 5.18 -7.12 -14.86
N THR A 210 5.93 -6.72 -15.89
CA THR A 210 6.76 -7.67 -16.67
C THR A 210 7.85 -8.27 -15.80
N GLY A 211 8.49 -7.45 -14.97
CA GLY A 211 9.52 -7.87 -14.02
C GLY A 211 8.99 -8.82 -12.95
N ALA A 212 7.82 -8.54 -12.38
CA ALA A 212 7.19 -9.37 -11.35
C ALA A 212 6.69 -10.73 -11.87
N GLY A 213 6.46 -10.87 -13.19
CA GLY A 213 5.99 -12.10 -13.83
C GLY A 213 4.53 -12.02 -14.28
N SER A 214 4.28 -12.29 -15.57
CA SER A 214 3.04 -11.92 -16.27
C SER A 214 1.75 -12.70 -15.91
N ASN A 215 1.83 -13.72 -15.03
CA ASN A 215 0.71 -14.63 -14.73
C ASN A 215 0.27 -14.61 -13.26
N GLN A 216 0.69 -13.62 -12.49
CA GLN A 216 0.47 -13.62 -11.04
C GLN A 216 -0.50 -12.53 -10.61
N LYS A 217 -1.26 -12.82 -9.55
CA LYS A 217 -2.20 -11.89 -8.93
C LYS A 217 -1.41 -10.77 -8.26
N THR A 218 -1.43 -9.57 -8.84
CA THR A 218 -0.79 -8.40 -8.24
C THR A 218 -1.78 -7.66 -7.32
N PRO A 219 -1.30 -6.93 -6.31
CA PRO A 219 -2.18 -6.08 -5.51
C PRO A 219 -2.89 -5.03 -6.36
N ARG A 220 -4.00 -4.53 -5.85
CA ARG A 220 -4.55 -3.27 -6.34
C ARG A 220 -3.53 -2.17 -6.06
N LEU A 221 -3.14 -1.42 -7.10
CA LEU A 221 -2.14 -0.38 -6.99
C LEU A 221 -2.79 1.01 -7.02
N TRP A 222 -2.37 1.83 -6.07
CA TRP A 222 -2.59 3.27 -6.01
C TRP A 222 -1.27 3.98 -6.27
N TYR A 223 -1.08 4.40 -7.51
CA TYR A 223 0.12 5.10 -7.92
C TYR A 223 -0.16 6.60 -7.98
N ILE A 224 0.34 7.32 -6.98
CA ILE A 224 0.17 8.76 -6.82
C ILE A 224 1.49 9.44 -7.18
N VAL A 225 1.48 10.26 -8.22
CA VAL A 225 2.61 11.11 -8.62
C VAL A 225 2.24 12.56 -8.44
N VAL A 226 3.09 13.30 -7.75
CA VAL A 226 2.86 14.68 -7.35
C VAL A 226 4.04 15.49 -7.86
N GLU A 227 3.80 16.32 -8.87
CA GLU A 227 4.79 17.31 -9.28
C GLU A 227 4.58 18.59 -8.48
N VAL A 228 5.65 19.14 -7.93
CA VAL A 228 5.62 20.37 -7.14
C VAL A 228 6.70 21.33 -7.62
N ASP A 229 6.30 22.58 -7.87
CA ASP A 229 7.22 23.71 -8.03
C ASP A 229 6.89 24.81 -7.00
N PRO A 230 7.65 25.93 -6.93
CA PRO A 230 7.40 27.01 -5.97
C PRO A 230 5.99 27.65 -6.03
N LYS A 231 5.27 27.53 -7.14
CA LYS A 231 4.01 28.24 -7.42
C LYS A 231 2.80 27.30 -7.47
N GLU A 232 3.00 26.09 -7.99
CA GLU A 232 1.94 25.16 -8.32
C GLU A 232 2.30 23.71 -8.00
N ARG A 233 1.25 22.89 -7.91
CA ARG A 233 1.36 21.45 -7.79
C ARG A 233 0.40 20.77 -8.76
N ARG A 234 0.79 19.61 -9.25
CA ARG A 234 -0.03 18.76 -10.13
C ARG A 234 0.00 17.35 -9.63
N ILE A 235 -1.16 16.69 -9.64
CA ILE A 235 -1.25 15.30 -9.19
C ILE A 235 -1.79 14.42 -10.31
N PHE A 236 -1.11 13.31 -10.50
CA PHE A 236 -1.51 12.21 -11.36
C PHE A 236 -1.80 11.02 -10.45
N LEU A 237 -3.01 10.49 -10.57
CA LEU A 237 -3.36 9.26 -9.91
C LEU A 237 -3.58 8.18 -10.96
N ALA A 238 -2.77 7.12 -10.89
CA ALA A 238 -2.97 5.90 -11.64
C ALA A 238 -3.52 4.81 -10.72
N LYS A 239 -4.60 4.15 -11.12
CA LYS A 239 -5.18 3.02 -10.37
C LYS A 239 -5.32 1.77 -11.23
N THR A 240 -5.13 0.61 -10.61
CA THR A 240 -5.47 -0.69 -11.22
C THR A 240 -6.76 -1.22 -10.62
N ASP A 241 -7.53 -2.00 -11.40
CA ASP A 241 -8.82 -2.53 -10.95
C ASP A 241 -8.67 -3.75 -9.99
N GLY A 242 -7.44 -4.25 -9.79
CA GLY A 242 -7.13 -5.35 -8.88
C GLY A 242 -6.40 -6.53 -9.56
N PRO A 243 -6.24 -7.67 -8.84
CA PRO A 243 -5.38 -8.77 -9.24
C PRO A 243 -5.73 -9.43 -10.57
N ASP A 244 -7.02 -9.45 -10.94
CA ASP A 244 -7.47 -10.12 -12.17
C ASP A 244 -7.24 -9.27 -13.43
N LYS A 245 -6.76 -8.03 -13.27
CA LYS A 245 -6.51 -7.06 -14.35
C LYS A 245 -5.09 -6.47 -14.27
N ALA A 246 -4.17 -7.22 -13.68
CA ALA A 246 -2.78 -6.82 -13.46
C ALA A 246 -2.06 -6.36 -14.75
N THR A 247 -2.43 -6.91 -15.91
CA THR A 247 -1.80 -6.60 -17.20
C THR A 247 -2.43 -5.39 -17.92
N GLU A 248 -3.57 -4.88 -17.44
CA GLU A 248 -4.17 -3.66 -18.00
C GLU A 248 -3.37 -2.43 -17.58
N ALA A 249 -3.21 -1.48 -18.49
CA ALA A 249 -2.59 -0.20 -18.16
C ALA A 249 -3.42 0.52 -17.07
N PRO A 250 -2.77 1.17 -16.08
CA PRO A 250 -3.49 1.81 -15.01
C PRO A 250 -4.31 2.98 -15.56
N ARG A 251 -5.51 3.19 -15.00
CA ARG A 251 -6.34 4.35 -15.36
C ARG A 251 -5.77 5.59 -14.69
N ILE A 252 -5.29 6.52 -15.49
CA ILE A 252 -4.71 7.77 -15.01
C ILE A 252 -5.80 8.84 -14.94
N THR A 253 -5.89 9.51 -13.80
CA THR A 253 -6.73 10.69 -13.57
C THR A 253 -5.83 11.84 -13.15
N LYS A 254 -5.88 12.94 -13.90
CA LYS A 254 -5.23 14.19 -13.52
C LYS A 254 -6.12 14.95 -12.53
N LEU A 255 -5.53 15.41 -11.43
CA LEU A 255 -6.22 16.15 -10.39
C LEU A 255 -5.54 17.52 -10.23
N GLU A 256 -6.33 18.58 -10.36
CA GLU A 256 -5.87 19.97 -10.25
C GLU A 256 -6.49 20.66 -9.02
N GLY A 257 -5.75 21.57 -8.38
CA GLY A 257 -6.26 22.39 -7.28
C GLY A 257 -6.67 21.59 -6.02
N THR A 258 -7.90 21.81 -5.54
CA THR A 258 -8.49 21.11 -4.37
C THR A 258 -9.09 19.75 -4.71
N ALA A 259 -9.22 19.43 -6.01
CA ALA A 259 -9.88 18.21 -6.48
C ALA A 259 -9.25 16.94 -5.92
N LEU A 260 -7.96 16.93 -5.58
CA LEU A 260 -7.32 15.79 -4.93
C LEU A 260 -7.76 15.58 -3.49
N VAL A 261 -7.91 16.65 -2.71
CA VAL A 261 -8.40 16.54 -1.33
C VAL A 261 -9.82 16.00 -1.38
N GLU A 262 -10.66 16.59 -2.22
CA GLU A 262 -12.02 16.10 -2.44
C GLU A 262 -12.04 14.64 -2.93
N PHE A 263 -11.11 14.27 -3.80
CA PHE A 263 -10.99 12.91 -4.32
C PHE A 263 -10.54 11.90 -3.26
N LEU A 264 -9.55 12.24 -2.43
CA LEU A 264 -9.06 11.40 -1.33
C LEU A 264 -10.10 11.28 -0.20
N HIS A 265 -10.96 12.29 -0.04
CA HIS A 265 -12.08 12.29 0.90
C HIS A 265 -13.34 11.56 0.40
N LYS A 266 -13.49 11.29 -0.91
CA LYS A 266 -14.58 10.43 -1.41
C LYS A 266 -14.44 9.01 -0.85
N GLU A 267 -15.55 8.27 -0.72
CA GLU A 267 -15.49 6.89 -0.23
C GLU A 267 -14.93 5.95 -1.30
N TRP A 268 -13.95 5.12 -0.90
CA TRP A 268 -13.38 4.07 -1.73
C TRP A 268 -13.38 2.78 -0.95
N LYS A 269 -13.93 1.72 -1.54
CA LYS A 269 -13.84 0.37 -0.99
C LYS A 269 -12.45 -0.19 -1.32
N PRO A 270 -11.69 -0.68 -0.32
CA PRO A 270 -10.37 -1.28 -0.50
C PRO A 270 -10.42 -2.52 -1.39
#